data_AF-A0A800JCY8-F1
#
_entry.id   AF-A0A800JCY8-F1
#
_cell.length_a   1.000
_cell.length_b   1.000
_cell.length_c   1.000
_cell.angle_alpha   90.00
_cell.angle_beta   90.00
_cell.angle_gamma   90.00
#
_symmetry.space_group_name_H-M   'P 1'
#
loop_
_entity.id
_entity.type
_entity.pdbx_description
1 polymer ?
#
loop_
_entity_poly.entity_id
_entity_poly.type
_entity_poly.pdbx_seq_one_letter_code
_entity_poly.pdbx_strand_id
1 'polypeptide(L)' 'SMEPLLNEGCLGHLPEVLDGDAPHTQRGCDAQAWSASEAFRVWKILELKSHERNANKI' A
#
# COMPACT_ATOMS: atom_id res chain seq x y z
N SER A 1 -1.77 -2.35 -10.50
CA SER A 1 -2.50 -1.37 -9.67
C SER A 1 -2.78 -2.00 -8.31
N MET A 2 -2.76 -1.25 -7.20
CA MET A 2 -3.11 -1.76 -5.86
C MET A 2 -4.62 -1.90 -5.64
N GLU A 3 -5.43 -1.33 -6.54
CA GLU A 3 -6.90 -1.29 -6.45
C GLU A 3 -7.56 -2.64 -6.09
N PRO A 4 -7.23 -3.78 -6.71
CA PRO A 4 -7.89 -5.06 -6.39
C PRO A 4 -7.58 -5.53 -4.96
N LEU A 5 -6.35 -5.30 -4.49
CA LEU A 5 -5.91 -5.71 -3.15
C LEU A 5 -6.63 -4.94 -2.04
N LEU A 6 -7.10 -3.72 -2.32
CA LEU A 6 -7.84 -2.90 -1.36
C LEU A 6 -9.36 -3.15 -1.40
N ASN A 7 -9.87 -3.72 -2.49
CA ASN A 7 -11.30 -3.96 -2.69
C ASN A 7 -11.72 -5.41 -2.42
N GLU A 8 -10.76 -6.32 -2.26
CA GLU A 8 -10.98 -7.76 -2.02
C GLU A 8 -10.38 -8.20 -0.69
N GLY A 9 -10.93 -9.24 -0.07
CA GLY A 9 -10.52 -9.68 1.27
C GLY A 9 -11.06 -8.75 2.34
N CYS A 10 -10.18 -8.03 3.05
CA CYS A 10 -10.57 -7.01 4.02
C CYS A 10 -10.60 -5.62 3.37
N LEU A 11 -11.80 -5.04 3.25
CA LEU A 11 -12.00 -3.78 2.54
C LEU A 11 -11.13 -2.65 3.12
N GLY A 12 -10.32 -2.02 2.26
CA GLY A 12 -9.42 -0.93 2.61
C GLY A 12 -8.11 -1.37 3.28
N HIS A 13 -7.87 -2.68 3.44
CA HIS A 13 -6.65 -3.22 4.01
C HIS A 13 -5.84 -3.99 2.97
N LEU A 14 -4.51 -3.95 3.11
CA LEU A 14 -3.61 -4.79 2.33
C LEU A 14 -3.50 -6.17 3.00
N PRO A 15 -3.53 -7.28 2.24
CA PRO A 15 -3.33 -8.61 2.81
C PRO A 15 -1.94 -8.74 3.43
N GLU A 16 -1.82 -9.55 4.48
CA GLU A 16 -0.53 -9.86 5.10
C GLU A 16 0.40 -10.62 4.15
N VAL A 17 -0.15 -11.62 3.47
CA VAL A 17 0.58 -12.47 2.52
C VAL A 17 -0.23 -12.63 1.24
N LEU A 18 0.46 -12.58 0.10
CA LEU A 18 -0.08 -12.86 -1.23
C LEU A 18 0.80 -13.93 -1.88
N ASP A 19 0.23 -14.94 -2.53
CA ASP A 19 1.07 -15.87 -3.31
C ASP A 19 1.59 -15.27 -4.60
N GLY A 20 2.72 -15.82 -5.05
CA GLY A 20 3.39 -15.39 -6.27
C GLY A 20 2.75 -15.93 -7.55
N ASP A 21 1.92 -16.97 -7.43
CA ASP A 21 1.23 -17.58 -8.58
C ASP A 21 -0.16 -16.98 -8.74
N ALA A 22 -0.57 -16.68 -9.97
CA ALA A 22 -1.95 -16.29 -10.25
C ALA A 22 -2.90 -17.44 -9.82
N PRO A 23 -4.05 -17.16 -9.19
CA PRO A 23 -4.71 -15.86 -9.08
C PRO A 23 -4.34 -15.00 -7.85
N HIS A 24 -3.16 -15.15 -7.24
CA HIS A 24 -2.71 -14.30 -6.14
C HIS A 24 -3.61 -14.39 -4.89
N THR A 25 -3.71 -15.58 -4.31
CA THR A 25 -4.51 -15.87 -3.11
C THR A 25 -3.99 -15.09 -1.90
N GLN A 26 -4.89 -14.34 -1.25
CA GLN A 26 -4.61 -13.66 0.02
C GLN A 26 -4.56 -14.66 1.18
N ARG A 27 -3.59 -14.51 2.08
CA ARG A 27 -3.38 -15.35 3.26
C ARG A 27 -2.92 -14.52 4.46
N GLY A 28 -2.96 -15.16 5.63
CA GLY A 28 -2.51 -14.55 6.88
C GLY A 28 -3.60 -13.69 7.53
N CYS A 29 -3.18 -12.69 8.29
CA CYS A 29 -4.07 -11.72 8.93
C CYS A 29 -4.77 -10.82 7.89
N ASP A 30 -6.10 -10.77 7.94
CA ASP A 30 -6.94 -9.95 7.07
C ASP A 30 -6.64 -8.44 7.21
N ALA A 31 -6.46 -7.98 8.45
CA ALA A 31 -6.18 -6.58 8.79
C ALA A 31 -5.06 -6.50 9.83
N GLN A 32 -3.87 -6.14 9.38
CA GLN A 32 -2.68 -5.99 10.21
C GLN A 32 -2.23 -4.51 10.28
N ALA A 33 -1.50 -4.17 11.34
CA ALA A 33 -1.05 -2.80 11.57
C ALA A 33 0.18 -2.42 10.72
N TRP A 34 1.06 -3.38 10.41
CA TRP A 34 2.34 -3.09 9.78
C TRP A 34 2.21 -2.55 8.36
N SER A 35 1.31 -3.07 7.54
CA SER A 35 1.14 -2.69 6.13
C SER A 35 0.44 -1.35 6.05
N ALA A 36 -0.49 -1.06 6.97
CA ALA A 36 -1.08 0.26 7.09
C ALA A 36 -0.01 1.30 7.45
N SER A 37 0.83 1.01 8.45
CA SER A 37 1.91 1.91 8.86
C SER A 37 2.96 2.11 7.76
N GLU A 38 3.27 1.05 7.01
CA GLU A 38 4.25 1.09 5.93
C GLU A 38 3.73 1.84 4.69
N ALA A 39 2.47 1.60 4.30
CA ALA A 39 1.81 2.36 3.25
C ALA A 39 1.76 3.85 3.59
N PHE A 40 1.43 4.19 4.83
CA PHE A 40 1.44 5.58 5.31
C PHE A 40 2.84 6.19 5.27
N ARG A 41 3.87 5.47 5.72
CA ARG A 41 5.27 5.93 5.68
C ARG A 41 5.72 6.25 4.25
N VAL A 42 5.43 5.36 3.29
CA VAL A 42 5.76 5.56 1.88
C VAL A 42 4.99 6.74 1.31
N TRP A 43 3.71 6.89 1.63
CA TRP A 43 2.91 8.06 1.22
C TRP A 43 3.61 9.35 1.67
N LYS A 44 3.93 9.49 2.95
CA LYS A 44 4.58 10.71 3.48
C LYS A 44 5.90 11.01 2.76
N ILE A 45 6.69 9.99 2.42
CA ILE A 45 7.91 10.17 1.64
C ILE A 45 7.61 10.71 0.24
N LEU A 46 6.61 10.17 -0.45
CA LEU A 46 6.23 10.61 -1.79
C LEU A 46 5.68 12.04 -1.77
N GLU A 47 4.89 12.40 -0.76
CA GLU A 47 4.36 13.74 -0.55
C GLU A 47 5.48 14.77 -0.32
N LEU A 48 6.42 14.48 0.59
CA LEU A 48 7.57 15.34 0.86
C LEU A 48 8.42 15.55 -0.40
N LYS A 49 8.75 14.45 -1.11
CA LYS A 49 9.49 14.54 -2.38
C LYS A 49 8.73 15.32 -3.45
N SER A 50 7.39 15.27 -3.43
CA SER A 50 6.56 16.06 -4.35
C SER A 50 6.70 17.55 -4.07
N HIS A 51 6.65 17.95 -2.79
CA HIS A 51 6.86 19.34 -2.38
C HIS A 51 8.27 19.85 -2.74
N GLU A 52 9.32 19.05 -2.49
CA GLU A 52 10.70 19.40 -2.87
C GLU A 52 10.86 19.60 -4.38
N ARG A 53 10.31 18.67 -5.20
CA ARG A 53 10.34 18.81 -6.66
C ARG A 53 9.62 20.05 -7.15
N ASN A 54 8.50 20.41 -6.54
CA ASN A 54 7.75 21.61 -6.92
C ASN A 54 8.48 22.89 -6.51
N ALA A 55 9.12 22.91 -5.34
CA ALA A 55 9.93 24.03 -4.87
C ALA A 55 11.20 24.26 -5.70
N ASN A 56 11.78 23.20 -6.28
CA ASN A 56 12.95 23.33 -7.18
C ASN A 56 12.60 23.69 -8.63
N LYS A 57 11.31 23.84 -8.95
CA LYS A 57 10.84 24.20 -10.30
C LYS A 57 10.54 25.70 -10.47
N ILE A 58 10.45 26.43 -9.36
CA ILE A 58 10.35 27.89 -9.27
C ILE A 58 11.74 28.51 -9.16
#